data_AF-A0A914FJZ7-F1
#
_entry.id   AF-A0A914FJZ7-F1
#
_cell.length_a   1.000
_cell.length_b   1.000
_cell.length_c   1.000
_cell.angle_alpha   90.00
_cell.angle_beta   90.00
_cell.angle_gamma   90.00
#
_symmetry.space_group_name_H-M   'P 1'
#
loop_
_entity.id
_entity.type
_entity.pdbx_description
1 polymer ?
#
loop_
_entity_poly.entity_id
_entity_poly.type
_entity_poly.pdbx_seq_one_letter_code
_entity_poly.pdbx_strand_id
1 'polypeptide(L)'
;MRRCISFIFRHTLGEILSEPSQISACKIFGDLLNDYVSSFDCTTEGNDDERILDADTFSSAQVTIVSLLEISALVRQIGTAVTPLFVEASGIMEPVFASGANDCEMGIPFTKSKQVFTIAEDMIKSACQTSKLALQKIKSGWLLVAAVITMATMSLVSDLLYSHGAKLRHSIYTFRIRLYSFLSRLKLKYIESSLSGLLRELVADITLSDNSQSTTCSSLLAHLCTSVESTLLYGWVQNTSQAQLEEELYSTHLASDQTFENDPLSLICSSIIDSDSEAWPEPLPVHVASIDSAIQMFGRVYPLAPTKHKLQLTNHFLNCFKAIKNVNRLQSVQMNVLSAILCAMKSLGEIRNSKIEGEELQKANINLIIPFLNSEKVLLKCLAIETLGHLAQAVSEPQFVAGNAQLCFDKLRTIRDEKSRTGFALSLGVLHRHVGSLGSGQHLNTSVSIILALAQDSSSPTVQAWAILSLSLIATTGGGMFRGYVEPCLSLCLRLLLNTAQTNVEVILCVGKLVSALITSVGPELQMTVGTMDNMRSSFLIAAAMMFEHSDPQIKAEALSCWQQLHLFAPRFVQLDRLVTNICHLLQNPHLVLRK
;
A
#
# COMPACT_ATOMS: atom_id res chain seq x y z
N MET A 1 23.84 5.84 5.46
CA MET A 1 23.52 6.35 6.81
C MET A 1 24.49 7.45 7.23
N ARG A 2 25.70 7.16 7.76
CA ARG A 2 26.69 8.17 8.23
C ARG A 2 26.85 9.43 7.35
N ARG A 3 27.19 9.29 6.07
CA ARG A 3 27.34 10.44 5.13
C ARG A 3 26.03 11.24 4.92
N CYS A 4 24.87 10.61 5.08
CA CYS A 4 23.56 11.26 4.93
C CYS A 4 23.19 12.06 6.19
N ILE A 5 23.43 11.50 7.37
CA ILE A 5 23.23 12.18 8.67
C ILE A 5 24.17 13.39 8.78
N SER A 6 25.44 13.20 8.43
CA SER A 6 26.44 14.28 8.33
C SER A 6 25.99 15.37 7.36
N PHE A 7 25.51 15.03 6.15
CA PHE A 7 24.99 16.00 5.19
C PHE A 7 23.78 16.81 5.73
N ILE A 8 22.84 16.13 6.40
CA ILE A 8 21.68 16.79 7.04
C ILE A 8 22.12 17.76 8.13
N PHE A 9 22.98 17.34 9.05
CA PHE A 9 23.47 18.23 10.11
C PHE A 9 24.31 19.39 9.55
N ARG A 10 25.09 19.16 8.49
CA ARG A 10 25.97 20.20 7.93
C ARG A 10 25.22 21.36 7.28
N HIS A 11 24.15 21.10 6.53
CA HIS A 11 23.25 22.16 6.08
C HIS A 11 22.44 22.76 7.25
N THR A 12 21.79 21.92 8.07
CA THR A 12 20.83 22.39 9.09
C THR A 12 21.49 23.19 10.23
N LEU A 13 22.72 22.83 10.61
CA LEU A 13 23.44 23.47 11.71
C LEU A 13 24.49 24.48 11.22
N GLY A 14 25.12 24.24 10.07
CA GLY A 14 26.19 25.10 9.56
C GLY A 14 25.70 26.35 8.81
N GLU A 15 24.65 26.24 8.00
CA GLU A 15 24.20 27.35 7.13
C GLU A 15 22.93 28.04 7.65
N ILE A 16 22.06 27.33 8.38
CA ILE A 16 20.74 27.84 8.80
C ILE A 16 20.75 28.43 10.22
N LEU A 17 21.72 28.08 11.07
CA LEU A 17 21.83 28.59 12.45
C LEU A 17 22.88 29.69 12.59
N SER A 18 22.58 30.71 13.40
CA SER A 18 23.52 31.76 13.80
C SER A 18 24.64 31.24 14.71
N GLU A 19 25.82 31.86 14.67
CA GLU A 19 27.02 31.46 15.45
C GLU A 19 26.77 31.09 16.92
N PRO A 20 25.97 31.82 17.74
CA PRO A 20 25.72 31.44 19.13
C PRO A 20 24.96 30.11 19.27
N SER A 21 24.10 29.79 18.30
CA SER A 21 23.38 28.52 18.22
C SER A 21 24.28 27.39 17.70
N GLN A 22 25.23 27.70 16.80
CA GLN A 22 26.29 26.77 16.41
C GLN A 22 27.20 26.44 17.59
N ILE A 23 27.60 27.44 18.39
CA ILE A 23 28.32 27.28 19.66
C ILE A 23 27.53 26.36 20.59
N SER A 24 26.23 26.60 20.78
CA SER A 24 25.41 25.72 21.62
C SER A 24 25.29 24.29 21.06
N ALA A 25 25.29 24.11 19.74
CA ALA A 25 25.30 22.78 19.10
C ALA A 25 26.66 22.07 19.29
N CYS A 26 27.78 22.78 19.23
CA CYS A 26 29.10 22.25 19.61
C CYS A 26 29.14 21.81 21.08
N LYS A 27 28.46 22.52 21.99
CA LYS A 27 28.32 22.09 23.40
C LYS A 27 27.56 20.76 23.47
N ILE A 28 26.37 20.71 22.87
CA ILE A 28 25.50 19.52 22.87
C ILE A 28 26.18 18.29 22.23
N PHE A 29 26.90 18.44 21.12
CA PHE A 29 27.66 17.32 20.55
C PHE A 29 28.86 16.91 21.41
N GLY A 30 29.48 17.84 22.15
CA GLY A 30 30.58 17.56 23.08
C GLY A 30 30.11 16.79 24.31
N ASP A 31 28.98 17.19 24.88
CA ASP A 31 28.24 16.39 25.86
C ASP A 31 27.94 15.00 25.28
N LEU A 32 27.51 14.91 24.01
CA LEU A 32 27.30 13.67 23.24
C LEU A 32 28.60 13.01 22.72
N LEU A 33 29.73 13.28 23.39
CA LEU A 33 31.01 12.58 23.27
C LEU A 33 31.52 12.07 24.63
N ASN A 34 31.12 12.73 25.73
CA ASN A 34 31.22 12.22 27.12
C ASN A 34 30.02 11.33 27.47
N ASP A 35 28.94 11.49 26.73
CA ASP A 35 27.90 10.52 26.47
C ASP A 35 28.14 9.87 25.08
N TYR A 36 29.39 9.76 24.61
CA TYR A 36 29.74 8.67 23.70
C TYR A 36 30.93 7.74 24.04
N VAL A 37 32.16 8.05 24.49
CA VAL A 37 33.22 6.97 24.60
C VAL A 37 33.21 5.98 25.79
N SER A 38 33.02 6.39 27.05
CA SER A 38 33.22 5.57 28.26
C SER A 38 32.18 4.44 28.54
N SER A 39 31.82 3.64 27.54
CA SER A 39 31.37 2.25 27.74
C SER A 39 32.24 1.21 27.04
N PHE A 40 33.44 1.58 26.59
CA PHE A 40 34.38 0.61 26.02
C PHE A 40 35.11 -0.24 27.06
N ASP A 41 35.12 0.21 28.32
CA ASP A 41 35.89 -0.41 29.42
C ASP A 41 35.35 -1.77 29.91
N CYS A 42 34.45 -2.41 29.17
CA CYS A 42 33.89 -3.73 29.49
C CYS A 42 34.37 -4.84 28.52
N THR A 43 35.67 -5.20 28.55
CA THR A 43 36.20 -6.58 28.31
C THR A 43 37.73 -6.68 28.45
N THR A 44 38.31 -6.29 29.59
CA THR A 44 39.78 -6.35 29.82
C THR A 44 40.24 -7.42 30.82
N GLU A 45 39.47 -8.48 31.04
CA GLU A 45 39.92 -9.69 31.75
C GLU A 45 39.63 -10.95 30.92
N GLY A 46 40.66 -11.48 30.26
CA GLY A 46 40.58 -12.68 29.40
C GLY A 46 41.60 -12.63 28.27
N ASN A 47 42.48 -13.64 28.22
CA ASN A 47 43.68 -13.72 27.37
C ASN A 47 43.42 -13.54 25.86
N ASP A 48 44.50 -13.22 25.14
CA ASP A 48 44.56 -13.12 23.68
C ASP A 48 44.23 -14.45 22.98
N ASP A 49 43.14 -14.45 22.23
CA ASP A 49 42.89 -15.22 21.01
C ASP A 49 41.82 -14.44 20.19
N GLU A 50 41.72 -14.67 18.89
CA GLU A 50 41.03 -13.78 17.92
C GLU A 50 39.59 -13.39 18.31
N ARG A 51 39.43 -12.16 18.86
CA ARG A 51 38.13 -11.63 19.28
C ARG A 51 37.31 -11.13 18.08
N ILE A 52 36.19 -11.78 17.80
CA ILE A 52 35.14 -11.24 16.94
C ILE A 52 34.39 -10.16 17.72
N LEU A 53 34.38 -8.94 17.19
CA LEU A 53 33.75 -7.77 17.81
C LEU A 53 32.21 -7.83 17.66
N ASP A 54 31.49 -7.52 18.74
CA ASP A 54 30.03 -7.64 18.78
C ASP A 54 29.33 -6.41 18.16
N ALA A 55 28.04 -6.55 17.84
CA ALA A 55 27.29 -5.57 17.07
C ALA A 55 27.13 -4.22 17.79
N ASP A 56 27.07 -4.20 19.12
CA ASP A 56 26.98 -2.97 19.92
C ASP A 56 28.31 -2.20 19.94
N THR A 57 29.43 -2.92 19.92
CA THR A 57 30.80 -2.40 19.75
C THR A 57 30.93 -1.60 18.44
N PHE A 58 30.29 -2.09 17.36
CA PHE A 58 30.28 -1.42 16.06
C PHE A 58 29.16 -0.38 15.87
N SER A 59 28.10 -0.41 16.69
CA SER A 59 27.00 0.57 16.61
C SER A 59 27.39 1.90 17.27
N SER A 60 27.92 1.79 18.49
CA SER A 60 28.58 2.86 19.24
C SER A 60 29.66 3.56 18.41
N ALA A 61 30.49 2.76 17.72
CA ALA A 61 31.52 3.25 16.81
C ALA A 61 31.06 4.30 15.80
N GLN A 62 29.82 4.20 15.30
CA GLN A 62 29.33 5.05 14.22
C GLN A 62 28.64 6.34 14.70
N VAL A 63 28.43 6.55 16.01
CA VAL A 63 27.81 7.77 16.53
C VAL A 63 28.86 8.81 16.93
N THR A 64 29.82 8.41 17.76
CA THR A 64 30.94 9.24 18.22
C THR A 64 31.75 9.83 17.07
N ILE A 65 31.96 9.01 16.03
CA ILE A 65 32.67 9.34 14.80
C ILE A 65 31.85 10.23 13.83
N VAL A 66 30.58 10.53 14.18
CA VAL A 66 29.71 11.55 13.59
C VAL A 66 29.70 12.81 14.45
N SER A 67 29.55 12.69 15.78
CA SER A 67 29.66 13.82 16.71
C SER A 67 30.98 14.59 16.53
N LEU A 68 32.11 13.90 16.43
CA LEU A 68 33.42 14.51 16.14
C LEU A 68 33.47 15.24 14.78
N LEU A 69 32.82 14.69 13.75
CA LEU A 69 32.80 15.29 12.42
C LEU A 69 31.91 16.53 12.33
N GLU A 70 30.83 16.62 13.11
CA GLU A 70 29.97 17.81 13.14
C GLU A 70 30.47 18.87 14.14
N ILE A 71 31.09 18.51 15.27
CA ILE A 71 31.83 19.49 16.10
C ILE A 71 32.93 20.14 15.28
N SER A 72 33.80 19.36 14.63
CA SER A 72 34.93 19.91 13.86
C SER A 72 34.48 20.76 12.66
N ALA A 73 33.30 20.49 12.09
CA ALA A 73 32.68 21.36 11.09
C ALA A 73 32.19 22.68 11.71
N LEU A 74 31.35 22.61 12.75
CA LEU A 74 30.75 23.78 13.39
C LEU A 74 31.80 24.69 14.06
N VAL A 75 32.78 24.14 14.80
CA VAL A 75 33.90 24.93 15.39
C VAL A 75 34.65 25.71 14.31
N ARG A 76 34.86 25.11 13.13
CA ARG A 76 35.54 25.77 11.99
C ARG A 76 34.63 26.79 11.27
N GLN A 77 33.33 26.78 11.53
CA GLN A 77 32.33 27.67 10.92
C GLN A 77 31.97 28.85 11.83
N ILE A 78 32.02 28.66 13.16
CA ILE A 78 31.92 29.70 14.20
C ILE A 78 33.16 30.62 14.24
N GLY A 79 34.32 30.11 13.84
CA GLY A 79 35.56 30.87 13.82
C GLY A 79 35.97 31.37 15.22
N THR A 80 36.31 32.66 15.34
CA THR A 80 36.86 33.23 16.59
C THR A 80 35.83 33.39 17.71
N ALA A 81 34.52 33.38 17.43
CA ALA A 81 33.49 33.48 18.47
C ALA A 81 33.43 32.24 19.39
N VAL A 82 34.12 31.16 19.03
CA VAL A 82 34.09 29.87 19.74
C VAL A 82 34.88 29.85 21.06
N THR A 83 35.63 30.90 21.43
CA THR A 83 36.52 30.86 22.62
C THR A 83 35.81 30.50 23.95
N PRO A 84 34.58 30.98 24.26
CA PRO A 84 33.83 30.56 25.45
C PRO A 84 33.46 29.06 25.48
N LEU A 85 33.54 28.38 24.34
CA LEU A 85 33.37 26.93 24.22
C LEU A 85 34.59 26.14 24.70
N PHE A 86 35.77 26.77 24.78
CA PHE A 86 37.02 26.15 25.22
C PHE A 86 37.51 26.67 26.58
N VAL A 87 37.01 27.81 27.05
CA VAL A 87 37.43 28.44 28.31
C VAL A 87 36.37 28.33 29.42
N GLU A 88 35.07 28.44 29.10
CA GLU A 88 33.99 28.41 30.11
C GLU A 88 33.26 27.05 30.17
N ALA A 89 33.49 26.16 29.20
CA ALA A 89 32.80 24.88 29.10
C ALA A 89 33.64 23.72 29.65
N SER A 90 33.74 23.63 30.97
CA SER A 90 34.02 22.35 31.65
C SER A 90 33.00 21.32 31.18
N GLY A 91 33.46 20.17 30.64
CA GLY A 91 32.58 19.22 29.97
C GLY A 91 32.43 19.34 28.44
N ILE A 92 33.36 19.98 27.71
CA ILE A 92 33.53 19.78 26.24
C ILE A 92 34.91 19.23 25.90
N MET A 93 35.96 19.85 26.43
CA MET A 93 37.34 19.42 26.24
C MET A 93 37.59 18.04 26.85
N GLU A 94 37.20 17.83 28.10
CA GLU A 94 37.27 16.53 28.79
C GLU A 94 36.57 15.41 28.00
N PRO A 95 35.33 15.56 27.49
CA PRO A 95 34.71 14.62 26.56
C PRO A 95 35.53 14.28 25.32
N VAL A 96 36.06 15.30 24.64
CA VAL A 96 36.76 15.11 23.37
C VAL A 96 38.11 14.45 23.61
N PHE A 97 38.80 14.77 24.70
CA PHE A 97 40.03 14.08 25.10
C PHE A 97 39.76 12.68 25.67
N ALA A 98 38.71 12.48 26.46
CA ALA A 98 38.27 11.15 26.92
C ALA A 98 37.95 10.24 25.71
N SER A 99 37.30 10.79 24.68
CA SER A 99 37.03 10.11 23.41
C SER A 99 38.26 9.78 22.55
N GLY A 100 39.45 10.24 22.97
CA GLY A 100 40.75 9.84 22.45
C GLY A 100 41.68 9.27 23.53
N ALA A 101 41.15 8.80 24.67
CA ALA A 101 41.93 8.29 25.81
C ALA A 101 41.48 6.90 26.31
N ASN A 102 40.17 6.60 26.33
CA ASN A 102 39.70 5.23 26.53
C ASN A 102 39.31 4.65 25.17
N ASP A 103 39.86 3.48 24.84
CA ASP A 103 39.76 2.88 23.50
C ASP A 103 38.35 2.36 23.20
N CYS A 104 37.48 3.30 22.80
CA CYS A 104 37.15 3.42 21.38
C CYS A 104 37.36 2.11 20.60
N GLU A 105 36.29 1.36 20.40
CA GLU A 105 35.68 1.46 19.08
C GLU A 105 34.49 2.44 19.00
N MET A 106 33.82 2.88 20.11
CA MET A 106 33.45 4.29 20.52
C MET A 106 32.26 4.59 21.56
N GLY A 107 31.66 3.67 22.35
CA GLY A 107 30.81 3.79 23.62
C GLY A 107 29.28 4.18 23.59
N ILE A 108 28.44 4.49 24.63
CA ILE A 108 28.49 4.81 26.11
C ILE A 108 27.32 4.13 26.92
N PRO A 109 27.16 4.26 28.27
CA PRO A 109 26.01 3.69 29.00
C PRO A 109 24.86 4.67 29.35
N PHE A 110 24.00 4.27 30.29
CA PHE A 110 22.55 4.19 30.06
C PHE A 110 21.64 5.07 30.94
N THR A 111 22.13 5.55 32.09
CA THR A 111 21.27 5.99 33.23
C THR A 111 20.44 7.25 32.98
N LYS A 112 20.89 8.17 32.11
CA LYS A 112 20.24 9.48 31.85
C LYS A 112 18.86 9.33 31.18
N SER A 113 18.68 8.30 30.36
CA SER A 113 17.46 8.00 29.58
C SER A 113 16.17 8.06 30.41
N LYS A 114 16.19 7.49 31.63
CA LYS A 114 15.02 7.35 32.50
C LYS A 114 14.51 8.69 33.06
N GLN A 115 15.39 9.67 33.26
CA GLN A 115 15.03 11.00 33.78
C GLN A 115 14.37 11.88 32.70
N VAL A 116 14.82 11.75 31.45
CA VAL A 116 14.26 12.48 30.30
C VAL A 116 12.78 12.11 30.07
N PHE A 117 12.42 10.84 30.28
CA PHE A 117 11.04 10.35 30.19
C PHE A 117 10.11 11.06 31.19
N THR A 118 10.53 11.20 32.46
CA THR A 118 9.76 11.87 33.52
C THR A 118 9.61 13.38 33.27
N ILE A 119 10.65 14.04 32.74
CA ILE A 119 10.60 15.48 32.41
C ILE A 119 9.61 15.74 31.27
N ALA A 120 9.62 14.89 30.23
CA ALA A 120 8.63 14.99 29.16
C ALA A 120 7.20 14.84 29.72
N GLU A 121 6.98 13.87 30.63
CA GLU A 121 5.70 13.59 31.28
C GLU A 121 5.00 14.86 31.81
N ASP A 122 5.70 15.66 32.62
CA ASP A 122 5.14 16.88 33.22
C ASP A 122 5.01 18.06 32.25
N MET A 123 5.84 18.12 31.20
CA MET A 123 5.67 19.12 30.12
C MET A 123 4.32 18.92 29.40
N ILE A 124 3.92 17.66 29.16
CA ILE A 124 2.67 17.34 28.45
C ILE A 124 1.45 17.57 29.36
N LYS A 125 1.55 17.22 30.66
CA LYS A 125 0.49 17.48 31.65
C LYS A 125 0.23 18.98 31.80
N SER A 126 1.28 19.76 32.09
CA SER A 126 1.16 21.22 32.29
C SER A 126 0.73 22.00 31.03
N ALA A 127 0.88 21.41 29.84
CA ALA A 127 0.41 22.01 28.58
C ALA A 127 -1.13 22.13 28.48
N CYS A 128 -1.93 21.41 29.28
CA CYS A 128 -3.39 21.60 29.32
C CYS A 128 -3.81 22.91 30.01
N GLN A 129 -2.92 23.57 30.76
CA GLN A 129 -3.29 24.63 31.71
C GLN A 129 -2.91 26.06 31.24
N THR A 130 -2.18 26.20 30.12
CA THR A 130 -1.61 27.49 29.67
C THR A 130 -1.69 27.67 28.14
N SER A 131 -2.67 28.45 27.67
CA SER A 131 -3.05 28.50 26.25
C SER A 131 -1.94 28.96 25.28
N LYS A 132 -1.16 29.99 25.62
CA LYS A 132 -0.12 30.56 24.73
C LYS A 132 1.11 29.67 24.49
N LEU A 133 1.35 28.66 25.33
CA LEU A 133 2.53 27.77 25.23
C LEU A 133 2.18 26.28 25.09
N ALA A 134 0.88 25.94 25.06
CA ALA A 134 0.41 24.56 24.97
C ALA A 134 1.01 23.81 23.77
N LEU A 135 0.98 24.40 22.57
CA LEU A 135 1.47 23.78 21.35
C LEU A 135 2.98 23.50 21.38
N GLN A 136 3.77 24.44 21.90
CA GLN A 136 5.22 24.29 22.06
C GLN A 136 5.56 23.21 23.11
N LYS A 137 4.96 23.28 24.30
CA LYS A 137 5.16 22.26 25.36
C LYS A 137 4.79 20.84 24.90
N ILE A 138 3.73 20.72 24.09
CA ILE A 138 3.33 19.46 23.47
C ILE A 138 4.40 18.99 22.48
N LYS A 139 4.81 19.82 21.52
CA LYS A 139 5.88 19.46 20.56
C LYS A 139 7.18 19.06 21.25
N SER A 140 7.65 19.81 22.24
CA SER A 140 8.88 19.50 22.97
C SER A 140 8.77 18.21 23.78
N GLY A 141 7.61 17.93 24.40
CA GLY A 141 7.36 16.64 25.05
C GLY A 141 7.48 15.46 24.08
N TRP A 142 6.90 15.56 22.88
CA TRP A 142 6.97 14.50 21.86
C TRP A 142 8.31 14.36 21.17
N LEU A 143 9.12 15.42 21.13
CA LEU A 143 10.52 15.31 20.73
C LEU A 143 11.38 14.62 21.80
N LEU A 144 11.22 14.97 23.09
CA LEU A 144 11.94 14.30 24.19
C LEU A 144 11.58 12.81 24.28
N VAL A 145 10.30 12.47 24.08
CA VAL A 145 9.85 11.07 24.10
C VAL A 145 10.25 10.33 22.84
N ALA A 146 10.14 10.92 21.65
CA ALA A 146 10.63 10.29 20.43
C ALA A 146 12.14 9.97 20.57
N ALA A 147 12.92 10.90 21.14
CA ALA A 147 14.34 10.69 21.43
C ALA A 147 14.59 9.50 22.39
N VAL A 148 13.85 9.39 23.49
CA VAL A 148 13.99 8.23 24.41
C VAL A 148 13.46 6.94 23.77
N ILE A 149 12.39 6.97 22.98
CA ILE A 149 11.88 5.80 22.25
C ILE A 149 12.88 5.31 21.19
N THR A 150 13.65 6.21 20.56
CA THR A 150 14.78 5.82 19.69
C THR A 150 15.98 5.23 20.44
N MET A 151 16.04 5.33 21.77
CA MET A 151 17.09 4.71 22.60
C MET A 151 16.61 3.49 23.41
N ALA A 152 15.31 3.41 23.75
CA ALA A 152 14.82 2.49 24.78
C ALA A 152 13.47 1.83 24.40
N THR A 153 13.59 0.61 23.87
CA THR A 153 12.62 -0.51 23.88
C THR A 153 11.14 -0.26 23.51
N MET A 154 10.64 -1.09 22.59
CA MET A 154 9.20 -1.26 22.29
C MET A 154 8.34 -1.78 23.48
N SER A 155 8.88 -1.82 24.70
CA SER A 155 8.13 -2.05 25.94
C SER A 155 7.78 -0.75 26.66
N LEU A 156 8.70 0.23 26.71
CA LEU A 156 8.48 1.53 27.37
C LEU A 156 7.53 2.44 26.57
N VAL A 157 7.43 2.22 25.25
CA VAL A 157 6.42 2.84 24.39
C VAL A 157 5.00 2.61 24.93
N SER A 158 4.71 1.42 25.46
CA SER A 158 3.38 1.02 25.94
C SER A 158 2.93 1.83 27.16
N ASP A 159 3.77 1.93 28.20
CA ASP A 159 3.42 2.60 29.46
C ASP A 159 3.31 4.13 29.28
N LEU A 160 4.02 4.68 28.30
CA LEU A 160 3.99 6.11 28.01
C LEU A 160 2.90 6.49 26.97
N LEU A 161 2.55 5.59 26.05
CA LEU A 161 1.28 5.65 25.33
C LEU A 161 0.09 5.59 26.30
N TYR A 162 0.14 4.72 27.31
CA TYR A 162 -0.91 4.56 28.31
C TYR A 162 -1.13 5.83 29.14
N SER A 163 -0.05 6.52 29.54
CA SER A 163 -0.14 7.74 30.35
C SER A 163 -0.41 9.02 29.55
N HIS A 164 0.05 9.12 28.29
CA HIS A 164 0.01 10.40 27.55
C HIS A 164 -0.55 10.33 26.11
N GLY A 165 -0.72 9.13 25.53
CA GLY A 165 -0.80 8.84 24.09
C GLY A 165 -1.73 9.67 23.21
N ALA A 166 -2.73 10.35 23.77
CA ALA A 166 -3.66 11.20 23.03
C ALA A 166 -2.98 12.40 22.33
N LYS A 167 -2.05 13.10 23.00
CA LYS A 167 -1.43 14.32 22.46
C LYS A 167 -0.29 14.07 21.47
N LEU A 168 0.22 12.83 21.44
CA LEU A 168 1.52 12.44 20.85
C LEU A 168 1.33 11.66 19.54
N ARG A 169 0.11 11.12 19.34
CA ARG A 169 -0.21 10.14 18.31
C ARG A 169 0.23 10.56 16.91
N HIS A 170 0.08 11.85 16.57
CA HIS A 170 0.59 12.45 15.33
C HIS A 170 2.11 12.26 15.14
N SER A 171 2.94 12.60 16.15
CA SER A 171 4.40 12.44 16.08
C SER A 171 4.82 10.95 16.04
N ILE A 172 4.11 10.08 16.76
CA ILE A 172 4.35 8.63 16.71
C ILE A 172 4.03 8.06 15.33
N TYR A 173 2.90 8.46 14.73
CA TYR A 173 2.57 8.08 13.35
C TYR A 173 3.56 8.65 12.33
N THR A 174 4.03 9.89 12.51
CA THR A 174 5.09 10.47 11.64
C THR A 174 6.36 9.63 11.69
N PHE A 175 6.79 9.21 12.89
CA PHE A 175 7.93 8.32 13.07
C PHE A 175 7.69 6.94 12.42
N ARG A 176 6.53 6.32 12.65
CA ARG A 176 6.13 5.03 12.04
C ARG A 176 6.18 5.10 10.51
N ILE A 177 5.59 6.13 9.88
CA ILE A 177 5.67 6.36 8.42
C ILE A 177 7.11 6.38 7.93
N ARG A 178 7.98 7.19 8.54
CA ARG A 178 9.37 7.35 8.08
C ARG A 178 10.20 6.08 8.33
N LEU A 179 9.99 5.40 9.46
CA LEU A 179 10.62 4.11 9.77
C LEU A 179 10.22 3.03 8.76
N TYR A 180 8.92 2.88 8.49
CA TYR A 180 8.41 1.92 7.52
C TYR A 180 8.85 2.26 6.09
N SER A 181 8.85 3.55 5.71
CA SER A 181 9.40 4.03 4.43
C SER A 181 10.90 3.77 4.27
N PHE A 182 11.67 3.80 5.36
CA PHE A 182 13.10 3.48 5.35
C PHE A 182 13.34 1.97 5.24
N LEU A 183 12.65 1.18 6.07
CA LEU A 183 12.71 -0.29 6.03
C LEU A 183 12.26 -0.85 4.67
N SER A 184 11.29 -0.22 4.00
CA SER A 184 10.85 -0.62 2.66
C SER A 184 11.91 -0.43 1.57
N ARG A 185 12.92 0.41 1.82
CA ARG A 185 14.07 0.66 0.93
C ARG A 185 15.31 -0.17 1.29
N LEU A 186 15.34 -0.82 2.45
CA LEU A 186 16.43 -1.73 2.84
C LEU A 186 16.31 -3.11 2.18
N LYS A 187 17.47 -3.79 2.02
CA LYS A 187 17.53 -5.20 1.60
C LYS A 187 17.04 -6.10 2.74
N LEU A 188 16.22 -7.09 2.41
CA LEU A 188 15.51 -7.96 3.36
C LEU A 188 16.43 -8.63 4.42
N LYS A 189 17.67 -8.99 4.03
CA LYS A 189 18.68 -9.58 4.92
C LYS A 189 18.97 -8.76 6.19
N TYR A 190 18.81 -7.44 6.16
CA TYR A 190 19.02 -6.58 7.34
C TYR A 190 17.81 -6.52 8.28
N ILE A 191 16.69 -7.13 7.92
CA ILE A 191 15.43 -7.12 8.69
C ILE A 191 15.22 -8.45 9.42
N GLU A 192 15.80 -9.55 8.93
CA GLU A 192 15.62 -10.93 9.41
C GLU A 192 15.76 -11.09 10.94
N SER A 193 16.79 -10.49 11.56
CA SER A 193 17.02 -10.54 13.01
C SER A 193 15.97 -9.80 13.85
N SER A 194 15.23 -8.86 13.25
CA SER A 194 14.21 -8.02 13.90
C SER A 194 12.77 -8.41 13.54
N LEU A 195 12.60 -9.42 12.66
CA LEU A 195 11.35 -9.75 11.98
C LEU A 195 10.17 -10.00 12.92
N SER A 196 10.39 -10.67 14.06
CA SER A 196 9.35 -10.98 15.05
C SER A 196 8.84 -9.73 15.78
N GLY A 197 9.74 -8.83 16.16
CA GLY A 197 9.38 -7.54 16.76
C GLY A 197 8.66 -6.65 15.75
N LEU A 198 9.20 -6.51 14.54
CA LEU A 198 8.60 -5.70 13.49
C LEU A 198 7.19 -6.19 13.11
N LEU A 199 6.99 -7.50 12.93
CA LEU A 199 5.67 -8.07 12.65
C LEU A 199 4.65 -7.78 13.77
N ARG A 200 5.07 -7.77 15.04
CA ARG A 200 4.18 -7.44 16.16
C ARG A 200 3.69 -5.99 16.10
N GLU A 201 4.59 -5.04 15.86
CA GLU A 201 4.23 -3.61 15.76
C GLU A 201 3.34 -3.35 14.53
N LEU A 202 3.63 -3.99 13.39
CA LEU A 202 2.80 -3.87 12.18
C LEU A 202 1.39 -4.43 12.42
N VAL A 203 1.25 -5.57 13.13
CA VAL A 203 -0.06 -6.13 13.51
C VAL A 203 -0.80 -5.23 14.50
N ALA A 204 -0.10 -4.57 15.41
CA ALA A 204 -0.68 -3.59 16.34
C ALA A 204 -1.32 -2.41 15.60
N ASP A 205 -0.60 -1.80 14.64
CA ASP A 205 -1.15 -0.76 13.75
C ASP A 205 -2.34 -1.26 12.93
N ILE A 206 -2.18 -2.39 12.22
CA ILE A 206 -3.22 -2.95 11.32
C ILE A 206 -4.51 -3.29 12.08
N THR A 207 -4.41 -3.80 13.31
CA THR A 207 -5.57 -4.17 14.15
C THR A 207 -6.10 -3.03 15.02
N LEU A 208 -5.49 -1.83 14.93
CA LEU A 208 -5.83 -0.67 15.76
C LEU A 208 -5.81 -1.00 17.26
N SER A 209 -4.79 -1.71 17.75
CA SER A 209 -4.65 -2.04 19.18
C SER A 209 -4.50 -0.79 20.05
N ASP A 210 -3.69 0.15 19.57
CA ASP A 210 -3.21 1.33 20.31
C ASP A 210 -4.32 2.39 20.53
N ASN A 211 -5.46 2.22 19.86
CA ASN A 211 -6.64 3.05 20.05
C ASN A 211 -7.92 2.23 19.81
N SER A 212 -8.52 1.74 20.90
CA SER A 212 -9.75 0.94 20.90
C SER A 212 -11.01 1.68 20.40
N GLN A 213 -10.94 3.01 20.23
CA GLN A 213 -12.00 3.84 19.65
C GLN A 213 -11.73 4.19 18.18
N SER A 214 -10.56 3.86 17.62
CA SER A 214 -10.21 4.22 16.24
C SER A 214 -11.09 3.54 15.20
N THR A 215 -11.39 4.26 14.13
CA THR A 215 -12.05 3.77 12.91
C THR A 215 -11.26 4.11 11.65
N THR A 216 -9.94 4.29 11.76
CA THR A 216 -9.08 4.59 10.62
C THR A 216 -9.01 3.41 9.64
N CYS A 217 -9.26 3.69 8.36
CA CYS A 217 -9.06 2.75 7.26
C CYS A 217 -7.79 3.12 6.47
N SER A 218 -7.22 2.14 5.77
CA SER A 218 -6.21 2.34 4.72
C SER A 218 -6.77 3.15 3.54
N SER A 219 -5.94 3.97 2.89
CA SER A 219 -6.30 4.65 1.62
C SER A 219 -6.06 3.77 0.38
N LEU A 220 -5.19 2.75 0.48
CA LEU A 220 -4.70 1.92 -0.65
C LEU A 220 -5.76 1.06 -1.34
N LEU A 221 -7.01 1.09 -0.85
CA LEU A 221 -8.09 0.15 -1.15
C LEU A 221 -8.44 0.02 -2.63
N ALA A 222 -8.48 1.14 -3.37
CA ALA A 222 -8.75 1.15 -4.81
C ALA A 222 -7.60 0.52 -5.59
N HIS A 223 -6.39 1.06 -5.41
CA HIS A 223 -5.13 0.63 -6.02
C HIS A 223 -4.75 -0.84 -5.76
N LEU A 224 -5.27 -1.45 -4.68
CA LEU A 224 -5.10 -2.87 -4.42
C LEU A 224 -6.06 -3.75 -5.23
N CYS A 225 -7.24 -3.26 -5.61
CA CYS A 225 -8.30 -4.00 -6.30
C CYS A 225 -8.21 -3.87 -7.84
N THR A 226 -7.01 -4.04 -8.42
CA THR A 226 -6.71 -3.80 -9.84
C THR A 226 -7.56 -4.62 -10.85
N SER A 227 -8.31 -5.64 -10.40
CA SER A 227 -9.26 -6.36 -11.25
C SER A 227 -10.62 -5.67 -11.40
N VAL A 228 -10.89 -4.64 -10.60
CA VAL A 228 -12.22 -4.03 -10.43
C VAL A 228 -12.18 -2.49 -10.46
N GLU A 229 -11.06 -1.91 -10.02
CA GLU A 229 -10.74 -0.47 -9.98
C GLU A 229 -11.29 0.34 -11.16
N SER A 230 -10.83 0.03 -12.37
CA SER A 230 -11.11 0.75 -13.62
C SER A 230 -12.54 0.59 -14.17
N THR A 231 -13.43 -0.13 -13.47
CA THR A 231 -14.78 -0.44 -13.98
C THR A 231 -15.89 -0.27 -12.93
N LEU A 232 -15.70 -0.69 -11.67
CA LEU A 232 -16.75 -0.66 -10.64
C LEU A 232 -16.35 0.08 -9.33
N LEU A 233 -15.13 0.60 -9.23
CA LEU A 233 -14.63 1.33 -8.05
C LEU A 233 -14.11 2.72 -8.44
N TYR A 234 -14.95 3.51 -9.09
CA TYR A 234 -14.72 4.94 -9.38
C TYR A 234 -13.50 5.26 -10.29
N GLY A 235 -12.92 4.31 -11.02
CA GLY A 235 -11.82 4.55 -11.98
C GLY A 235 -12.13 5.52 -13.14
N TRP A 236 -13.33 6.08 -13.21
CA TRP A 236 -13.68 7.22 -14.06
C TRP A 236 -13.15 8.56 -13.53
N VAL A 237 -12.96 8.71 -12.21
CA VAL A 237 -12.47 9.93 -11.55
C VAL A 237 -11.09 10.32 -12.07
N GLN A 238 -10.16 9.36 -12.18
CA GLN A 238 -8.83 9.52 -12.81
C GLN A 238 -8.87 9.91 -14.30
N ASN A 239 -10.06 10.00 -14.90
CA ASN A 239 -10.28 10.28 -16.32
C ASN A 239 -11.14 11.52 -16.59
N THR A 240 -11.49 12.32 -15.58
CA THR A 240 -12.14 13.62 -15.77
C THR A 240 -11.13 14.77 -15.81
N SER A 241 -11.54 15.93 -16.31
CA SER A 241 -10.71 17.15 -16.32
C SER A 241 -10.63 17.84 -14.96
N GLN A 242 -11.29 17.30 -13.93
CA GLN A 242 -11.25 17.79 -12.55
C GLN A 242 -10.93 16.64 -11.58
N ALA A 243 -10.17 15.65 -12.05
CA ALA A 243 -9.82 14.42 -11.32
C ALA A 243 -9.34 14.70 -9.88
N GLN A 244 -8.52 15.75 -9.68
CA GLN A 244 -8.06 16.19 -8.35
C GLN A 244 -9.22 16.54 -7.41
N LEU A 245 -10.12 17.45 -7.82
CA LEU A 245 -11.27 17.90 -7.03
C LEU A 245 -12.30 16.77 -6.82
N GLU A 246 -12.51 15.94 -7.83
CA GLU A 246 -13.38 14.78 -7.73
C GLU A 246 -12.79 13.70 -6.81
N GLU A 247 -11.48 13.47 -6.85
CA GLU A 247 -10.79 12.55 -5.95
C GLU A 247 -10.81 13.06 -4.50
N GLU A 248 -10.74 14.36 -4.22
CA GLU A 248 -11.03 14.92 -2.89
C GLU A 248 -12.47 14.61 -2.44
N LEU A 249 -13.46 14.94 -3.28
CA LEU A 249 -14.88 14.73 -3.00
C LEU A 249 -15.23 13.24 -2.76
N TYR A 250 -14.64 12.30 -3.52
CA TYR A 250 -14.85 10.87 -3.33
C TYR A 250 -13.97 10.26 -2.23
N SER A 251 -12.75 10.75 -2.02
CA SER A 251 -11.87 10.33 -0.91
C SER A 251 -12.39 10.77 0.46
N THR A 252 -13.29 11.76 0.51
CA THR A 252 -14.10 12.10 1.70
C THR A 252 -14.90 10.88 2.22
N HIS A 253 -15.31 9.94 1.34
CA HIS A 253 -15.95 8.67 1.74
C HIS A 253 -14.96 7.60 2.26
N LEU A 254 -13.65 7.82 2.09
CA LEU A 254 -12.57 6.95 2.59
C LEU A 254 -11.89 7.51 3.86
N ALA A 255 -12.36 8.66 4.37
CA ALA A 255 -11.85 9.34 5.57
C ALA A 255 -10.37 9.77 5.48
N SER A 256 -9.97 10.30 4.32
CA SER A 256 -8.64 10.83 4.06
C SER A 256 -8.68 12.32 3.71
N ASP A 257 -8.74 13.18 4.74
CA ASP A 257 -8.60 14.64 4.60
C ASP A 257 -7.14 15.00 4.25
N GLN A 258 -6.83 14.94 2.95
CA GLN A 258 -5.52 15.26 2.39
C GLN A 258 -5.23 16.75 2.56
N THR A 259 -4.13 17.11 3.21
CA THR A 259 -3.72 18.51 3.44
C THR A 259 -2.21 18.61 3.63
N PHE A 260 -1.55 19.63 3.09
CA PHE A 260 -0.12 19.90 3.33
C PHE A 260 0.25 20.05 4.82
N GLU A 261 -0.70 20.39 5.71
CA GLU A 261 -0.47 20.42 7.16
C GLU A 261 -0.12 19.04 7.75
N ASN A 262 -0.52 17.93 7.10
CA ASN A 262 -0.21 16.57 7.54
C ASN A 262 1.28 16.21 7.42
N ASP A 263 1.98 16.73 6.41
CA ASP A 263 3.43 16.50 6.22
C ASP A 263 4.11 17.69 5.52
N PRO A 264 4.57 18.72 6.26
CA PRO A 264 5.22 19.89 5.66
C PRO A 264 6.59 19.60 5.02
N LEU A 265 7.13 18.37 5.13
CA LEU A 265 8.33 17.96 4.39
C LEU A 265 8.01 17.50 2.96
N SER A 266 6.73 17.24 2.63
CA SER A 266 6.29 16.93 1.26
C SER A 266 6.66 18.02 0.26
N LEU A 267 6.52 19.29 0.66
CA LEU A 267 6.89 20.49 -0.11
C LEU A 267 8.39 20.55 -0.46
N ILE A 268 9.25 19.96 0.38
CA ILE A 268 10.70 19.87 0.13
C ILE A 268 10.99 18.69 -0.81
N CYS A 269 10.29 17.56 -0.64
CA CYS A 269 10.44 16.41 -1.52
C CYS A 269 9.97 16.69 -2.95
N SER A 270 8.87 17.43 -3.13
CA SER A 270 8.40 17.83 -4.47
C SER A 270 9.36 18.82 -5.14
N SER A 271 9.94 19.78 -4.40
CA SER A 271 10.94 20.71 -4.94
C SER A 271 12.30 20.08 -5.33
N ILE A 272 12.46 18.76 -5.17
CA ILE A 272 13.68 18.00 -5.49
C ILE A 272 13.45 17.05 -6.69
N ILE A 273 12.21 16.89 -7.16
CA ILE A 273 11.86 15.99 -8.27
C ILE A 273 11.65 16.82 -9.54
N ASP A 274 12.71 16.92 -10.35
CA ASP A 274 12.66 17.52 -11.70
C ASP A 274 11.85 16.66 -12.69
N SER A 275 10.52 16.81 -12.71
CA SER A 275 9.64 16.43 -13.82
C SER A 275 8.23 17.02 -13.65
N ASP A 276 7.44 17.05 -14.74
CA ASP A 276 6.10 17.68 -14.83
C ASP A 276 4.99 17.01 -14.00
N SER A 277 5.31 16.28 -12.92
CA SER A 277 4.29 15.84 -11.95
C SER A 277 3.91 17.00 -11.04
N GLU A 278 2.66 17.48 -11.16
CA GLU A 278 2.05 18.37 -10.19
C GLU A 278 2.17 17.78 -8.77
N ALA A 279 2.32 18.63 -7.75
CA ALA A 279 2.69 18.23 -6.38
C ALA A 279 1.53 17.63 -5.56
N TRP A 280 0.78 16.71 -6.19
CA TRP A 280 -0.48 16.13 -5.74
C TRP A 280 -0.45 14.60 -5.97
N PRO A 281 -1.08 13.75 -5.14
CA PRO A 281 -1.93 14.06 -3.97
C PRO A 281 -1.22 14.79 -2.82
N GLU A 282 -1.98 15.66 -2.14
CA GLU A 282 -1.55 16.27 -0.87
C GLU A 282 -1.37 15.18 0.21
N PRO A 283 -0.48 15.38 1.21
CA PRO A 283 -0.19 14.32 2.16
C PRO A 283 -1.44 13.91 2.97
N LEU A 284 -1.71 12.61 2.92
CA LEU A 284 -2.74 11.90 3.67
C LEU A 284 -2.65 12.19 5.18
N PRO A 285 -3.78 12.14 5.92
CA PRO A 285 -3.76 12.22 7.38
C PRO A 285 -2.74 11.24 7.97
N VAL A 286 -1.88 11.73 8.87
CA VAL A 286 -0.72 10.96 9.37
C VAL A 286 -1.11 9.59 9.95
N HIS A 287 -2.32 9.47 10.48
CA HIS A 287 -2.88 8.23 11.01
C HIS A 287 -3.31 7.22 9.92
N VAL A 288 -3.77 7.70 8.76
CA VAL A 288 -4.03 6.90 7.55
C VAL A 288 -2.71 6.49 6.90
N ALA A 289 -1.82 7.45 6.65
CA ALA A 289 -0.51 7.21 6.05
C ALA A 289 0.37 6.22 6.84
N SER A 290 0.26 6.19 8.18
CA SER A 290 0.96 5.20 9.03
C SER A 290 0.41 3.78 8.82
N ILE A 291 -0.90 3.62 8.65
CA ILE A 291 -1.53 2.32 8.38
C ILE A 291 -1.19 1.84 6.97
N ASP A 292 -1.20 2.73 5.98
CA ASP A 292 -0.79 2.41 4.61
C ASP A 292 0.68 1.98 4.54
N SER A 293 1.56 2.71 5.24
CA SER A 293 2.98 2.34 5.41
C SER A 293 3.15 0.99 6.11
N ALA A 294 2.33 0.71 7.14
CA ALA A 294 2.36 -0.57 7.85
C ALA A 294 1.85 -1.73 6.98
N ILE A 295 0.79 -1.53 6.18
CA ILE A 295 0.24 -2.52 5.24
C ILE A 295 1.27 -2.90 4.16
N GLN A 296 1.93 -1.90 3.57
CA GLN A 296 2.99 -2.12 2.59
C GLN A 296 4.19 -2.86 3.20
N MET A 297 4.62 -2.48 4.41
CA MET A 297 5.70 -3.15 5.12
C MET A 297 5.35 -4.58 5.52
N PHE A 298 4.13 -4.82 6.04
CA PHE A 298 3.63 -6.15 6.37
C PHE A 298 3.66 -7.06 5.13
N GLY A 299 3.17 -6.56 3.99
CA GLY A 299 3.27 -7.26 2.71
C GLY A 299 4.70 -7.64 2.35
N ARG A 300 5.66 -6.71 2.51
CA ARG A 300 7.09 -6.94 2.22
C ARG A 300 7.74 -7.98 3.14
N VAL A 301 7.37 -8.04 4.43
CA VAL A 301 8.05 -8.92 5.42
C VAL A 301 7.33 -10.23 5.69
N TYR A 302 6.03 -10.35 5.41
CA TYR A 302 5.27 -11.59 5.59
C TYR A 302 5.85 -12.81 4.84
N PRO A 303 6.37 -12.69 3.60
CA PRO A 303 7.05 -13.80 2.91
C PRO A 303 8.14 -14.48 3.76
N LEU A 304 8.92 -13.68 4.51
CA LEU A 304 10.03 -14.15 5.36
C LEU A 304 9.55 -14.92 6.60
N ALA A 305 8.29 -14.76 7.03
CA ALA A 305 7.79 -15.40 8.24
C ALA A 305 7.67 -16.93 8.05
N PRO A 306 8.08 -17.75 9.04
CA PRO A 306 7.90 -19.20 8.96
C PRO A 306 6.41 -19.57 9.02
N THR A 307 6.04 -20.69 8.39
CA THR A 307 4.64 -21.14 8.23
C THR A 307 3.85 -21.19 9.54
N LYS A 308 4.48 -21.61 10.65
CA LYS A 308 3.88 -21.60 11.99
C LYS A 308 3.49 -20.19 12.46
N HIS A 309 4.33 -19.19 12.18
CA HIS A 309 4.05 -17.79 12.53
C HIS A 309 2.98 -17.19 11.61
N LYS A 310 3.03 -17.48 10.30
CA LYS A 310 1.95 -17.13 9.33
C LYS A 310 0.57 -17.63 9.81
N LEU A 311 0.50 -18.87 10.31
CA LEU A 311 -0.73 -19.44 10.88
C LEU A 311 -1.17 -18.75 12.17
N GLN A 312 -0.23 -18.46 13.08
CA GLN A 312 -0.52 -17.70 14.31
C GLN A 312 -1.07 -16.29 14.01
N LEU A 313 -0.49 -15.58 13.03
CA LEU A 313 -0.96 -14.26 12.58
C LEU A 313 -2.38 -14.33 12.00
N THR A 314 -2.63 -15.29 11.11
CA THR A 314 -3.97 -15.52 10.51
C THR A 314 -5.03 -15.80 11.60
N ASN A 315 -4.70 -16.64 12.57
CA ASN A 315 -5.58 -16.96 13.71
C ASN A 315 -5.74 -15.77 14.69
N HIS A 316 -4.71 -14.93 14.86
CA HIS A 316 -4.81 -13.71 15.65
C HIS A 316 -5.82 -12.73 15.03
N PHE A 317 -5.73 -12.46 13.72
CA PHE A 317 -6.70 -11.61 13.02
C PHE A 317 -8.14 -12.13 13.13
N LEU A 318 -8.35 -13.44 12.95
CA LEU A 318 -9.64 -14.10 13.15
C LEU A 318 -10.20 -13.94 14.58
N ASN A 319 -9.33 -13.82 15.59
CA ASN A 319 -9.74 -13.58 16.97
C ASN A 319 -9.97 -12.09 17.25
N CYS A 320 -9.21 -11.17 16.63
CA CYS A 320 -9.48 -9.73 16.66
C CYS A 320 -10.89 -9.41 16.12
N PHE A 321 -11.29 -10.00 14.99
CA PHE A 321 -12.63 -9.82 14.43
C PHE A 321 -13.75 -10.26 15.40
N LYS A 322 -13.53 -11.32 16.20
CA LYS A 322 -14.50 -11.79 17.20
C LYS A 322 -14.54 -10.93 18.46
N ALA A 323 -13.44 -10.24 18.79
CA ALA A 323 -13.32 -9.42 19.99
C ALA A 323 -13.95 -8.02 19.84
N ILE A 324 -14.02 -7.48 18.62
CA ILE A 324 -14.49 -6.11 18.37
C ILE A 324 -16.02 -6.08 18.25
N LYS A 325 -16.70 -5.51 19.26
CA LYS A 325 -18.17 -5.35 19.27
C LYS A 325 -18.71 -4.13 18.50
N ASN A 326 -17.87 -3.12 18.24
CA ASN A 326 -18.28 -1.91 17.52
C ASN A 326 -18.19 -2.14 16.00
N VAL A 327 -19.32 -2.03 15.29
CA VAL A 327 -19.43 -2.34 13.85
C VAL A 327 -18.50 -1.48 12.99
N ASN A 328 -18.34 -0.19 13.29
CA ASN A 328 -17.52 0.72 12.49
C ASN A 328 -16.03 0.42 12.69
N ARG A 329 -15.59 0.17 13.93
CA ARG A 329 -14.20 -0.28 14.19
C ARG A 329 -13.94 -1.68 13.64
N LEU A 330 -14.91 -2.58 13.71
CA LEU A 330 -14.81 -3.93 13.14
C LEU A 330 -14.59 -3.85 11.62
N GLN A 331 -15.39 -3.06 10.90
CA GLN A 331 -15.18 -2.79 9.48
C GLN A 331 -13.78 -2.23 9.23
N SER A 332 -13.34 -1.24 10.00
CA SER A 332 -12.04 -0.57 9.80
C SER A 332 -10.88 -1.57 9.90
N VAL A 333 -10.90 -2.40 10.94
CA VAL A 333 -9.91 -3.47 11.14
C VAL A 333 -10.02 -4.55 10.07
N GLN A 334 -11.23 -4.90 9.59
CA GLN A 334 -11.41 -5.85 8.48
C GLN A 334 -10.81 -5.33 7.16
N MET A 335 -11.00 -4.05 6.84
CA MET A 335 -10.41 -3.40 5.66
C MET A 335 -8.89 -3.39 5.74
N ASN A 336 -8.32 -3.00 6.89
CA ASN A 336 -6.87 -2.93 7.10
C ASN A 336 -6.22 -4.33 7.06
N VAL A 337 -6.84 -5.33 7.71
CA VAL A 337 -6.36 -6.72 7.72
C VAL A 337 -6.44 -7.34 6.33
N LEU A 338 -7.55 -7.20 5.59
CA LEU A 338 -7.62 -7.73 4.22
C LEU A 338 -6.59 -7.06 3.31
N SER A 339 -6.38 -5.75 3.44
CA SER A 339 -5.36 -5.02 2.67
C SER A 339 -3.94 -5.53 2.98
N ALA A 340 -3.63 -5.78 4.27
CA ALA A 340 -2.36 -6.36 4.69
C ALA A 340 -2.15 -7.79 4.15
N ILE A 341 -3.18 -8.64 4.24
CA ILE A 341 -3.13 -10.01 3.69
C ILE A 341 -3.02 -9.98 2.16
N LEU A 342 -3.73 -9.09 1.46
CA LEU A 342 -3.65 -8.91 0.01
C LEU A 342 -2.23 -8.52 -0.44
N CYS A 343 -1.63 -7.51 0.20
CA CYS A 343 -0.23 -7.13 -0.03
C CYS A 343 0.74 -8.30 0.21
N ALA A 344 0.48 -9.12 1.24
CA ALA A 344 1.27 -10.29 1.55
C ALA A 344 1.11 -11.45 0.53
N MET A 345 -0.10 -11.70 0.02
CA MET A 345 -0.31 -12.72 -1.02
C MET A 345 0.29 -12.28 -2.36
N LYS A 346 0.19 -10.99 -2.70
CA LYS A 346 0.82 -10.42 -3.89
C LYS A 346 2.35 -10.55 -3.84
N SER A 347 2.98 -10.17 -2.73
CA SER A 347 4.44 -10.30 -2.56
C SER A 347 4.93 -11.76 -2.58
N LEU A 348 4.12 -12.70 -2.07
CA LEU A 348 4.38 -14.13 -2.20
C LEU A 348 4.33 -14.60 -3.67
N GLY A 349 3.38 -14.12 -4.47
CA GLY A 349 3.31 -14.41 -5.90
C GLY A 349 4.48 -13.82 -6.72
N GLU A 350 5.05 -12.70 -6.28
CA GLU A 350 6.20 -12.04 -6.91
C GLU A 350 7.56 -12.68 -6.53
N ILE A 351 7.70 -13.19 -5.30
CA ILE A 351 8.96 -13.76 -4.80
C ILE A 351 9.08 -15.23 -5.18
N ARG A 352 9.96 -15.51 -6.15
CA ARG A 352 10.34 -16.87 -6.57
C ARG A 352 10.73 -17.73 -5.36
N ASN A 353 10.17 -18.95 -5.31
CA ASN A 353 10.35 -19.95 -4.26
C ASN A 353 9.73 -19.61 -2.88
N SER A 354 8.88 -18.57 -2.76
CA SER A 354 8.01 -18.39 -1.58
C SER A 354 6.60 -18.90 -1.90
N LYS A 355 6.01 -19.70 -1.01
CA LYS A 355 4.67 -20.28 -1.18
C LYS A 355 3.90 -20.36 0.14
N ILE A 356 2.58 -20.57 0.04
CA ILE A 356 1.74 -20.97 1.18
C ILE A 356 1.58 -22.50 1.21
N GLU A 357 2.42 -23.11 2.02
CA GLU A 357 2.45 -24.54 2.30
C GLU A 357 1.65 -24.87 3.57
N GLY A 358 1.01 -26.05 3.58
CA GLY A 358 0.29 -26.59 4.74
C GLY A 358 -1.20 -26.29 4.76
N GLU A 359 -2.02 -27.35 4.74
CA GLU A 359 -3.48 -27.28 4.69
C GLU A 359 -4.11 -26.41 5.81
N GLU A 360 -3.54 -26.40 7.02
CA GLU A 360 -4.05 -25.58 8.13
C GLU A 360 -3.96 -24.08 7.83
N LEU A 361 -2.85 -23.62 7.24
CA LEU A 361 -2.66 -22.22 6.86
C LEU A 361 -3.55 -21.85 5.67
N GLN A 362 -3.67 -22.75 4.68
CA GLN A 362 -4.59 -22.60 3.55
C GLN A 362 -6.05 -22.46 4.04
N LYS A 363 -6.52 -23.37 4.91
CA LYS A 363 -7.87 -23.34 5.50
C LYS A 363 -8.10 -22.12 6.38
N ALA A 364 -7.10 -21.69 7.16
CA ALA A 364 -7.20 -20.48 7.98
C ALA A 364 -7.38 -19.21 7.13
N ASN A 365 -6.66 -19.09 6.00
CA ASN A 365 -6.82 -17.96 5.08
C ASN A 365 -8.18 -18.00 4.36
N ILE A 366 -8.64 -19.17 3.90
CA ILE A 366 -10.00 -19.33 3.34
C ILE A 366 -11.07 -18.89 4.36
N ASN A 367 -10.97 -19.33 5.61
CA ASN A 367 -11.89 -18.95 6.68
C ASN A 367 -11.86 -17.46 7.03
N LEU A 368 -10.74 -16.77 6.80
CA LEU A 368 -10.62 -15.32 6.92
C LEU A 368 -11.29 -14.59 5.75
N ILE A 369 -11.12 -15.07 4.52
CA ILE A 369 -11.54 -14.35 3.31
C ILE A 369 -13.01 -14.59 2.92
N ILE A 370 -13.48 -15.84 2.90
CA ILE A 370 -14.78 -16.22 2.34
C ILE A 370 -16.00 -15.47 2.97
N PRO A 371 -16.04 -15.14 4.28
CA PRO A 371 -17.16 -14.38 4.85
C PRO A 371 -17.41 -13.04 4.14
N PHE A 372 -16.36 -12.37 3.68
CA PHE A 372 -16.42 -11.02 3.10
C PHE A 372 -16.93 -10.97 1.66
N LEU A 373 -16.96 -12.10 0.94
CA LEU A 373 -17.57 -12.20 -0.38
C LEU A 373 -19.09 -11.89 -0.36
N ASN A 374 -19.73 -12.02 0.80
CA ASN A 374 -21.14 -11.69 1.03
C ASN A 374 -21.35 -10.26 1.59
N SER A 375 -20.30 -9.45 1.69
CA SER A 375 -20.37 -8.09 2.23
C SER A 375 -21.29 -7.20 1.39
N GLU A 376 -22.09 -6.37 2.07
CA GLU A 376 -22.83 -5.28 1.42
C GLU A 376 -21.89 -4.17 0.92
N LYS A 377 -20.73 -4.02 1.57
CA LYS A 377 -19.76 -2.96 1.29
C LYS A 377 -18.83 -3.41 0.17
N VAL A 378 -19.00 -2.81 -1.01
CA VAL A 378 -18.34 -3.17 -2.27
C VAL A 378 -16.83 -3.29 -2.12
N LEU A 379 -16.15 -2.29 -1.54
CA LEU A 379 -14.69 -2.32 -1.34
C LEU A 379 -14.21 -3.54 -0.52
N LEU A 380 -14.91 -3.90 0.57
CA LEU A 380 -14.57 -5.05 1.42
C LEU A 380 -14.78 -6.38 0.65
N LYS A 381 -15.78 -6.43 -0.23
CA LYS A 381 -16.03 -7.55 -1.14
C LYS A 381 -14.94 -7.67 -2.19
N CYS A 382 -14.55 -6.56 -2.83
CA CYS A 382 -13.49 -6.50 -3.84
C CYS A 382 -12.13 -6.90 -3.27
N LEU A 383 -11.75 -6.39 -2.09
CA LEU A 383 -10.56 -6.84 -1.36
C LEU A 383 -10.56 -8.37 -1.17
N ALA A 384 -11.66 -8.93 -0.70
CA ALA A 384 -11.77 -10.37 -0.45
C ALA A 384 -11.67 -11.21 -1.74
N ILE A 385 -12.26 -10.73 -2.84
CA ILE A 385 -12.14 -11.33 -4.18
C ILE A 385 -10.68 -11.33 -4.65
N GLU A 386 -10.01 -10.18 -4.61
CA GLU A 386 -8.61 -10.04 -5.04
C GLU A 386 -7.66 -10.87 -4.16
N THR A 387 -7.92 -10.91 -2.86
CA THR A 387 -7.15 -11.71 -1.89
C THR A 387 -7.32 -13.21 -2.12
N LEU A 388 -8.52 -13.68 -2.49
CA LEU A 388 -8.75 -15.08 -2.83
C LEU A 388 -7.99 -15.50 -4.10
N GLY A 389 -7.95 -14.63 -5.11
CA GLY A 389 -7.18 -14.86 -6.34
C GLY A 389 -5.67 -14.92 -6.11
N HIS A 390 -5.12 -13.93 -5.39
CA HIS A 390 -3.69 -13.95 -5.04
C HIS A 390 -3.32 -15.05 -4.04
N LEU A 391 -4.22 -15.47 -3.14
CA LEU A 391 -3.99 -16.66 -2.30
C LEU A 391 -3.85 -17.93 -3.14
N ALA A 392 -4.72 -18.12 -4.14
CA ALA A 392 -4.64 -19.27 -5.04
C ALA A 392 -3.34 -19.26 -5.88
N GLN A 393 -2.89 -18.08 -6.31
CA GLN A 393 -1.60 -17.87 -6.95
C GLN A 393 -0.43 -18.20 -6.00
N ALA A 394 -0.43 -17.70 -4.76
CA ALA A 394 0.61 -17.92 -3.76
C ALA A 394 0.70 -19.37 -3.22
N VAL A 395 -0.37 -20.15 -3.33
CA VAL A 395 -0.35 -21.60 -3.10
C VAL A 395 0.23 -22.34 -4.33
N SER A 396 -0.20 -21.96 -5.54
CA SER A 396 0.26 -22.58 -6.81
C SER A 396 0.02 -24.11 -6.89
N GLU A 397 -1.08 -24.61 -6.32
CA GLU A 397 -1.50 -26.02 -6.37
C GLU A 397 -2.83 -26.17 -7.12
N PRO A 398 -2.91 -26.94 -8.22
CA PRO A 398 -4.16 -27.08 -9.00
C PRO A 398 -5.34 -27.62 -8.19
N GLN A 399 -5.09 -28.47 -7.18
CA GLN A 399 -6.14 -29.00 -6.30
C GLN A 399 -6.74 -27.91 -5.39
N PHE A 400 -5.94 -26.95 -4.93
CA PHE A 400 -6.41 -25.81 -4.15
C PHE A 400 -7.26 -24.85 -5.02
N VAL A 401 -6.81 -24.60 -6.26
CA VAL A 401 -7.57 -23.82 -7.26
C VAL A 401 -8.92 -24.50 -7.56
N ALA A 402 -8.91 -25.82 -7.77
CA ALA A 402 -10.11 -26.63 -7.99
C ALA A 402 -11.10 -26.54 -6.82
N GLY A 403 -10.63 -26.68 -5.58
CA GLY A 403 -11.45 -26.54 -4.37
C GLY A 403 -12.11 -25.16 -4.25
N ASN A 404 -11.37 -24.09 -4.55
CA ASN A 404 -11.90 -22.72 -4.51
C ASN A 404 -12.92 -22.45 -5.63
N ALA A 405 -12.69 -22.96 -6.85
CA ALA A 405 -13.65 -22.89 -7.95
C ALA A 405 -14.95 -23.65 -7.61
N GLN A 406 -14.82 -24.88 -7.08
CA GLN A 406 -15.96 -25.72 -6.69
C GLN A 406 -16.78 -25.07 -5.56
N LEU A 407 -16.13 -24.47 -4.55
CA LEU A 407 -16.79 -23.69 -3.51
C LEU A 407 -17.64 -22.56 -4.10
N CYS A 408 -17.12 -21.83 -5.08
CA CYS A 408 -17.86 -20.78 -5.76
C CYS A 408 -19.05 -21.35 -6.57
N PHE A 409 -18.87 -22.47 -7.28
CA PHE A 409 -19.96 -23.12 -8.03
C PHE A 409 -21.12 -23.54 -7.12
N ASP A 410 -20.85 -24.17 -5.98
CA ASP A 410 -21.89 -24.65 -5.09
C ASP A 410 -22.58 -23.50 -4.33
N LYS A 411 -21.86 -22.41 -4.05
CA LYS A 411 -22.46 -21.17 -3.52
C LYS A 411 -23.36 -20.48 -4.55
N LEU A 412 -22.95 -20.38 -5.82
CA LEU A 412 -23.77 -19.82 -6.90
C LEU A 412 -25.00 -20.68 -7.22
N ARG A 413 -24.91 -22.01 -7.07
CA ARG A 413 -26.04 -22.93 -7.22
C ARG A 413 -27.08 -22.78 -6.11
N THR A 414 -26.64 -22.61 -4.86
CA THR A 414 -27.50 -22.59 -3.67
C THR A 414 -28.05 -21.21 -3.32
N ILE A 415 -27.27 -20.15 -3.48
CA ILE A 415 -27.67 -18.79 -3.06
C ILE A 415 -28.45 -18.09 -4.18
N ARG A 416 -29.47 -17.29 -3.82
CA ARG A 416 -30.25 -16.45 -4.74
C ARG A 416 -30.08 -14.94 -4.48
N ASP A 417 -29.51 -14.58 -3.34
CA ASP A 417 -29.15 -13.21 -2.95
C ASP A 417 -28.15 -12.56 -3.94
N GLU A 418 -28.42 -11.30 -4.29
CA GLU A 418 -27.65 -10.47 -5.24
C GLU A 418 -26.22 -10.14 -4.75
N LYS A 419 -26.05 -9.87 -3.45
CA LYS A 419 -24.79 -9.47 -2.82
C LYS A 419 -23.80 -10.63 -2.79
N SER A 420 -24.28 -11.84 -2.51
CA SER A 420 -23.53 -13.10 -2.61
C SER A 420 -23.28 -13.51 -4.06
N ARG A 421 -24.29 -13.42 -4.95
CA ARG A 421 -24.14 -13.80 -6.38
C ARG A 421 -23.07 -12.95 -7.07
N THR A 422 -23.09 -11.63 -6.87
CA THR A 422 -22.04 -10.71 -7.37
C THR A 422 -20.64 -11.12 -6.85
N GLY A 423 -20.52 -11.40 -5.54
CA GLY A 423 -19.25 -11.80 -4.92
C GLY A 423 -18.66 -13.09 -5.49
N PHE A 424 -19.40 -14.19 -5.42
CA PHE A 424 -18.91 -15.50 -5.91
C PHE A 424 -18.77 -15.57 -7.43
N ALA A 425 -19.53 -14.79 -8.20
CA ALA A 425 -19.34 -14.71 -9.65
C ALA A 425 -17.98 -14.08 -9.98
N LEU A 426 -17.69 -12.91 -9.43
CA LEU A 426 -16.44 -12.20 -9.73
C LEU A 426 -15.20 -12.89 -9.12
N SER A 427 -15.35 -13.62 -8.01
CA SER A 427 -14.31 -14.52 -7.49
C SER A 427 -13.80 -15.54 -8.52
N LEU A 428 -14.67 -16.08 -9.38
CA LEU A 428 -14.24 -17.02 -10.43
C LEU A 428 -13.37 -16.33 -11.48
N GLY A 429 -13.75 -15.13 -11.94
CA GLY A 429 -12.97 -14.37 -12.92
C GLY A 429 -11.60 -13.96 -12.40
N VAL A 430 -11.53 -13.49 -11.15
CA VAL A 430 -10.27 -13.09 -10.50
C VAL A 430 -9.37 -14.30 -10.17
N LEU A 431 -9.97 -15.46 -9.84
CA LEU A 431 -9.22 -16.73 -9.71
C LEU A 431 -8.56 -17.13 -11.04
N HIS A 432 -9.29 -17.10 -12.15
CA HIS A 432 -8.73 -17.38 -13.48
C HIS A 432 -7.72 -16.30 -13.95
N ARG A 433 -7.87 -15.03 -13.53
CA ARG A 433 -6.91 -13.96 -13.82
C ARG A 433 -5.55 -14.23 -13.18
N HIS A 434 -5.50 -14.48 -11.88
CA HIS A 434 -4.22 -14.60 -11.15
C HIS A 434 -3.54 -15.98 -11.25
N VAL A 435 -4.32 -17.05 -11.42
CA VAL A 435 -3.78 -18.41 -11.67
C VAL A 435 -3.42 -18.63 -13.14
N GLY A 436 -4.05 -17.89 -14.06
CA GLY A 436 -3.86 -18.05 -15.50
C GLY A 436 -4.46 -19.35 -16.07
N SER A 437 -4.43 -19.47 -17.39
CA SER A 437 -5.04 -20.59 -18.14
C SER A 437 -4.46 -21.97 -17.77
N LEU A 438 -3.15 -22.06 -17.54
CA LEU A 438 -2.45 -23.33 -17.26
C LEU A 438 -2.84 -23.94 -15.90
N GLY A 439 -2.98 -23.12 -14.85
CA GLY A 439 -3.30 -23.62 -13.50
C GLY A 439 -4.80 -23.83 -13.24
N SER A 440 -5.68 -23.34 -14.13
CA SER A 440 -7.13 -23.29 -13.92
C SER A 440 -7.97 -23.97 -15.01
N GLY A 441 -7.35 -24.43 -16.11
CA GLY A 441 -8.03 -24.92 -17.31
C GLY A 441 -9.05 -26.05 -17.09
N GLN A 442 -8.87 -26.91 -16.07
CA GLN A 442 -9.81 -28.00 -15.74
C GLN A 442 -11.22 -27.50 -15.40
N HIS A 443 -11.34 -26.31 -14.83
CA HIS A 443 -12.64 -25.73 -14.41
C HIS A 443 -13.13 -24.62 -15.33
N LEU A 444 -12.32 -24.19 -16.32
CA LEU A 444 -12.61 -23.09 -17.25
C LEU A 444 -13.99 -23.24 -17.91
N ASN A 445 -14.31 -24.43 -18.42
CA ASN A 445 -15.59 -24.69 -19.07
C ASN A 445 -16.79 -24.48 -18.13
N THR A 446 -16.69 -24.98 -16.90
CA THR A 446 -17.74 -24.88 -15.87
C THR A 446 -17.89 -23.43 -15.40
N SER A 447 -16.78 -22.73 -15.17
CA SER A 447 -16.77 -21.30 -14.82
C SER A 447 -17.45 -20.48 -15.91
N VAL A 448 -16.98 -20.56 -17.16
CA VAL A 448 -17.53 -19.78 -18.27
C VAL A 448 -19.01 -20.11 -18.50
N SER A 449 -19.42 -21.39 -18.42
CA SER A 449 -20.82 -21.78 -18.56
C SER A 449 -21.74 -21.18 -17.47
N ILE A 450 -21.30 -21.21 -16.21
CA ILE A 450 -22.06 -20.62 -15.09
C ILE A 450 -22.13 -19.10 -15.24
N ILE A 451 -21.01 -18.44 -15.54
CA ILE A 451 -20.94 -16.98 -15.61
C ILE A 451 -21.70 -16.45 -16.85
N LEU A 452 -21.67 -17.16 -18.00
CA LEU A 452 -22.51 -16.85 -19.16
C LEU A 452 -24.00 -16.91 -18.82
N ALA A 453 -24.44 -17.88 -18.01
CA ALA A 453 -25.83 -17.97 -17.55
C ALA A 453 -26.18 -16.82 -16.59
N LEU A 454 -25.28 -16.43 -15.69
CA LEU A 454 -25.46 -15.27 -14.81
C LEU A 454 -25.50 -13.94 -15.57
N ALA A 455 -24.72 -13.80 -16.65
CA ALA A 455 -24.70 -12.61 -17.49
C ALA A 455 -25.92 -12.53 -18.45
N GLN A 456 -26.63 -13.64 -18.68
CA GLN A 456 -27.90 -13.68 -19.41
C GLN A 456 -29.13 -13.44 -18.51
N ASP A 457 -28.98 -13.53 -17.18
CA ASP A 457 -30.05 -13.31 -16.20
C ASP A 457 -30.31 -11.81 -15.99
N SER A 458 -31.37 -11.29 -16.61
CA SER A 458 -31.79 -9.90 -16.51
C SER A 458 -32.55 -9.55 -15.21
N SER A 459 -32.65 -10.47 -14.23
CA SER A 459 -33.33 -10.20 -12.95
C SER A 459 -32.58 -9.21 -12.03
N SER A 460 -31.27 -9.03 -12.22
CA SER A 460 -30.46 -8.01 -11.55
C SER A 460 -29.39 -7.47 -12.51
N PRO A 461 -29.38 -6.16 -12.82
CA PRO A 461 -28.32 -5.56 -13.62
C PRO A 461 -26.96 -5.60 -12.90
N THR A 462 -26.95 -5.59 -11.56
CA THR A 462 -25.74 -5.69 -10.74
C THR A 462 -25.08 -7.07 -10.89
N VAL A 463 -25.84 -8.16 -10.75
CA VAL A 463 -25.32 -9.53 -10.96
C VAL A 463 -24.82 -9.69 -12.40
N GLN A 464 -25.58 -9.16 -13.36
CA GLN A 464 -25.23 -9.17 -14.78
C GLN A 464 -23.90 -8.43 -15.05
N ALA A 465 -23.74 -7.18 -14.59
CA ALA A 465 -22.51 -6.40 -14.77
C ALA A 465 -21.28 -7.09 -14.16
N TRP A 466 -21.40 -7.64 -12.94
CA TRP A 466 -20.31 -8.35 -12.27
C TRP A 466 -19.97 -9.68 -12.96
N ALA A 467 -20.96 -10.39 -13.51
CA ALA A 467 -20.74 -11.60 -14.30
C ALA A 467 -20.03 -11.28 -15.65
N ILE A 468 -20.40 -10.19 -16.32
CA ILE A 468 -19.76 -9.77 -17.58
C ILE A 468 -18.31 -9.34 -17.34
N LEU A 469 -18.04 -8.57 -16.26
CA LEU A 469 -16.67 -8.29 -15.83
C LEU A 469 -15.90 -9.58 -15.52
N SER A 470 -16.54 -10.54 -14.84
CA SER A 470 -15.92 -11.84 -14.58
C SER A 470 -15.58 -12.60 -15.87
N LEU A 471 -16.36 -12.47 -16.96
CA LEU A 471 -16.00 -13.04 -18.26
C LEU A 471 -14.80 -12.30 -18.90
N SER A 472 -14.72 -10.98 -18.80
CA SER A 472 -13.61 -10.21 -19.42
C SER A 472 -12.27 -10.51 -18.74
N LEU A 473 -12.28 -10.75 -17.43
CA LEU A 473 -11.10 -11.19 -16.68
C LEU A 473 -10.61 -12.58 -17.14
N ILE A 474 -11.53 -13.52 -17.39
CA ILE A 474 -11.19 -14.86 -17.93
C ILE A 474 -10.71 -14.77 -19.38
N ALA A 475 -11.36 -13.95 -20.22
CA ALA A 475 -10.98 -13.77 -21.61
C ALA A 475 -9.56 -13.20 -21.74
N THR A 476 -9.22 -12.21 -20.90
CA THR A 476 -7.91 -11.56 -20.87
C THR A 476 -6.76 -12.53 -20.56
N THR A 477 -6.94 -13.52 -19.66
CA THR A 477 -5.86 -14.45 -19.25
C THR A 477 -5.99 -15.87 -19.81
N GLY A 478 -7.13 -16.22 -20.38
CA GLY A 478 -7.39 -17.54 -20.96
C GLY A 478 -6.60 -17.82 -22.25
N GLY A 479 -6.30 -16.78 -23.04
CA GLY A 479 -5.52 -16.87 -24.27
C GLY A 479 -6.06 -17.93 -25.23
N GLY A 480 -5.18 -18.79 -25.77
CA GLY A 480 -5.58 -19.87 -26.68
C GLY A 480 -6.64 -20.82 -26.12
N MET A 481 -6.68 -21.04 -24.80
CA MET A 481 -7.70 -21.88 -24.14
C MET A 481 -9.08 -21.22 -24.12
N PHE A 482 -9.18 -19.90 -24.31
CA PHE A 482 -10.45 -19.19 -24.32
C PHE A 482 -11.16 -19.21 -25.70
N ARG A 483 -10.46 -19.57 -26.78
CA ARG A 483 -10.95 -19.42 -28.16
C ARG A 483 -12.33 -20.04 -28.42
N GLY A 484 -12.62 -21.21 -27.85
CA GLY A 484 -13.92 -21.88 -27.97
C GLY A 484 -15.10 -21.13 -27.33
N TYR A 485 -14.83 -20.13 -26.49
CA TYR A 485 -15.84 -19.31 -25.79
C TYR A 485 -16.03 -17.92 -26.40
N VAL A 486 -15.18 -17.51 -27.36
CA VAL A 486 -15.21 -16.15 -27.94
C VAL A 486 -16.54 -15.86 -28.65
N GLU A 487 -16.99 -16.76 -29.52
CA GLU A 487 -18.26 -16.59 -30.25
C GLU A 487 -19.50 -16.58 -29.32
N PRO A 488 -19.66 -17.51 -28.34
CA PRO A 488 -20.68 -17.39 -27.30
C PRO A 488 -20.64 -16.07 -26.52
N CYS A 489 -19.46 -15.58 -26.15
CA CYS A 489 -19.33 -14.31 -25.42
C CYS A 489 -19.66 -13.09 -26.29
N LEU A 490 -19.29 -13.10 -27.59
CA LEU A 490 -19.62 -12.03 -28.52
C LEU A 490 -21.11 -12.00 -28.88
N SER A 491 -21.74 -13.17 -29.02
CA SER A 491 -23.21 -13.29 -29.17
C SER A 491 -23.95 -12.73 -27.96
N LEU A 492 -23.42 -12.96 -26.75
CA LEU A 492 -23.93 -12.32 -25.53
C LEU A 492 -23.75 -10.79 -25.57
N CYS A 493 -22.57 -10.29 -25.91
CA CYS A 493 -22.29 -8.84 -25.99
C CYS A 493 -23.29 -8.13 -26.90
N LEU A 494 -23.47 -8.62 -28.14
CA LEU A 494 -24.43 -8.04 -29.09
C LEU A 494 -25.88 -8.11 -28.56
N ARG A 495 -26.28 -9.22 -27.93
CA ARG A 495 -27.61 -9.36 -27.35
C ARG A 495 -27.86 -8.36 -26.23
N LEU A 496 -26.85 -8.07 -25.40
CA LEU A 496 -26.97 -7.08 -24.33
C LEU A 496 -27.00 -5.65 -24.89
N LEU A 497 -26.13 -5.30 -25.84
CA LEU A 497 -26.15 -3.99 -26.49
C LEU A 497 -27.48 -3.67 -27.20
N LEU A 498 -28.22 -4.70 -27.65
CA LEU A 498 -29.54 -4.54 -28.28
C LEU A 498 -30.71 -4.46 -27.28
N ASN A 499 -30.62 -5.10 -26.12
CA ASN A 499 -31.77 -5.30 -25.22
C ASN A 499 -31.64 -4.61 -23.84
N THR A 500 -30.45 -4.15 -23.47
CA THR A 500 -30.22 -3.46 -22.18
C THR A 500 -30.62 -1.99 -22.29
N ALA A 501 -31.39 -1.50 -21.32
CA ALA A 501 -31.75 -0.08 -21.24
C ALA A 501 -30.49 0.80 -21.07
N GLN A 502 -30.42 1.91 -21.80
CA GLN A 502 -29.26 2.82 -21.79
C GLN A 502 -28.95 3.44 -20.41
N THR A 503 -29.90 3.39 -19.47
CA THR A 503 -29.73 3.75 -18.06
C THR A 503 -28.76 2.84 -17.31
N ASN A 504 -28.58 1.59 -17.76
CA ASN A 504 -27.80 0.57 -17.06
C ASN A 504 -26.33 0.64 -17.49
N VAL A 505 -25.70 1.80 -17.30
CA VAL A 505 -24.34 2.14 -17.76
C VAL A 505 -23.32 1.08 -17.37
N GLU A 506 -23.34 0.58 -16.12
CA GLU A 506 -22.41 -0.46 -15.65
C GLU A 506 -22.44 -1.75 -16.51
N VAL A 507 -23.63 -2.19 -16.94
CA VAL A 507 -23.78 -3.40 -17.77
C VAL A 507 -23.12 -3.19 -19.12
N ILE A 508 -23.35 -2.03 -19.75
CA ILE A 508 -22.83 -1.71 -21.09
C ILE A 508 -21.31 -1.45 -21.02
N LEU A 509 -20.82 -0.79 -19.97
CA LEU A 509 -19.39 -0.60 -19.72
C LEU A 509 -18.66 -1.95 -19.54
N CYS A 510 -19.22 -2.86 -18.74
CA CYS A 510 -18.70 -4.23 -18.63
C CYS A 510 -18.73 -4.99 -19.96
N VAL A 511 -19.77 -4.81 -20.79
CA VAL A 511 -19.78 -5.37 -22.16
C VAL A 511 -18.64 -4.82 -23.00
N GLY A 512 -18.33 -3.51 -22.90
CA GLY A 512 -17.15 -2.92 -23.55
C GLY A 512 -15.85 -3.58 -23.11
N LYS A 513 -15.63 -3.74 -21.79
CA LYS A 513 -14.46 -4.47 -21.26
C LYS A 513 -14.38 -5.91 -21.78
N LEU A 514 -15.52 -6.59 -21.92
CA LEU A 514 -15.56 -7.94 -22.50
C LEU A 514 -15.25 -7.93 -24.00
N VAL A 515 -15.81 -7.03 -24.80
CA VAL A 515 -15.50 -6.88 -26.23
C VAL A 515 -14.01 -6.62 -26.46
N SER A 516 -13.42 -5.71 -25.68
CA SER A 516 -11.98 -5.38 -25.65
C SER A 516 -11.11 -6.62 -25.33
N ALA A 517 -11.47 -7.39 -24.30
CA ALA A 517 -10.78 -8.65 -23.98
C ALA A 517 -10.94 -9.72 -25.07
N LEU A 518 -12.12 -9.81 -25.70
CA LEU A 518 -12.40 -10.76 -26.78
C LEU A 518 -11.59 -10.44 -28.05
N ILE A 519 -11.55 -9.16 -28.48
CA ILE A 519 -10.71 -8.69 -29.60
C ILE A 519 -9.25 -9.07 -29.35
N THR A 520 -8.75 -8.81 -28.14
CA THR A 520 -7.39 -9.16 -27.71
C THR A 520 -7.14 -10.67 -27.71
N SER A 521 -8.13 -11.50 -27.35
CA SER A 521 -8.01 -12.96 -27.31
C SER A 521 -7.91 -13.63 -28.71
N VAL A 522 -8.45 -12.98 -29.75
CA VAL A 522 -8.32 -13.43 -31.15
C VAL A 522 -7.07 -12.82 -31.79
N GLY A 523 -6.81 -11.53 -31.54
CA GLY A 523 -5.61 -10.84 -31.99
C GLY A 523 -5.46 -10.82 -33.52
N PRO A 524 -4.24 -11.03 -34.06
CA PRO A 524 -3.97 -10.93 -35.50
C PRO A 524 -4.77 -11.87 -36.42
N GLU A 525 -5.43 -12.91 -35.90
CA GLU A 525 -6.30 -13.79 -36.71
C GLU A 525 -7.52 -13.02 -37.28
N LEU A 526 -7.86 -11.86 -36.70
CA LEU A 526 -8.81 -10.90 -37.25
C LEU A 526 -8.40 -10.31 -38.62
N GLN A 527 -7.20 -10.57 -39.13
CA GLN A 527 -6.82 -10.23 -40.51
C GLN A 527 -7.38 -11.19 -41.57
N MET A 528 -7.81 -12.40 -41.18
CA MET A 528 -8.20 -13.45 -42.13
C MET A 528 -9.48 -13.07 -42.89
N THR A 529 -9.44 -13.12 -44.22
CA THR A 529 -10.54 -12.70 -45.12
C THR A 529 -11.62 -13.75 -45.37
N VAL A 530 -11.52 -14.95 -44.77
CA VAL A 530 -12.34 -16.11 -45.16
C VAL A 530 -12.96 -16.81 -43.95
N GLY A 531 -14.24 -17.16 -44.04
CA GLY A 531 -14.94 -17.98 -43.06
C GLY A 531 -15.42 -17.23 -41.82
N THR A 532 -15.47 -17.92 -40.68
CA THR A 532 -16.05 -17.43 -39.42
C THR A 532 -15.42 -16.14 -38.90
N MET A 533 -14.14 -15.88 -39.21
CA MET A 533 -13.43 -14.68 -38.78
C MET A 533 -14.00 -13.39 -39.40
N ASP A 534 -14.62 -13.45 -40.59
CA ASP A 534 -15.26 -12.26 -41.19
C ASP A 534 -16.56 -11.88 -40.47
N ASN A 535 -17.39 -12.87 -40.14
CA ASN A 535 -18.59 -12.69 -39.31
C ASN A 535 -18.22 -12.17 -37.91
N MET A 536 -17.15 -12.72 -37.31
CA MET A 536 -16.68 -12.31 -35.97
C MET A 536 -16.11 -10.88 -35.97
N ARG A 537 -15.29 -10.54 -36.97
CA ARG A 537 -14.78 -9.16 -37.19
C ARG A 537 -15.91 -8.16 -37.41
N SER A 538 -16.89 -8.51 -38.24
CA SER A 538 -18.09 -7.69 -38.47
C SER A 538 -18.89 -7.50 -37.17
N SER A 539 -19.02 -8.54 -36.37
CA SER A 539 -19.69 -8.49 -35.06
C SER A 539 -18.96 -7.58 -34.06
N PHE A 540 -17.62 -7.59 -34.03
CA PHE A 540 -16.83 -6.66 -33.22
C PHE A 540 -16.97 -5.19 -33.68
N LEU A 541 -16.97 -4.95 -35.00
CA LEU A 541 -17.18 -3.61 -35.56
C LEU A 541 -18.58 -3.06 -35.22
N ILE A 542 -19.62 -3.90 -35.30
CA ILE A 542 -20.99 -3.55 -34.89
C ILE A 542 -21.04 -3.24 -33.39
N ALA A 543 -20.47 -4.10 -32.54
CA ALA A 543 -20.46 -3.88 -31.09
C ALA A 543 -19.79 -2.55 -30.70
N ALA A 544 -18.63 -2.25 -31.28
CA ALA A 544 -17.94 -0.99 -31.06
C ALA A 544 -18.74 0.22 -31.57
N ALA A 545 -19.37 0.14 -32.75
CA ALA A 545 -20.24 1.19 -33.26
C ALA A 545 -21.46 1.45 -32.35
N MET A 546 -22.13 0.40 -31.86
CA MET A 546 -23.26 0.53 -30.94
C MET A 546 -22.87 1.21 -29.61
N MET A 547 -21.67 0.93 -29.09
CA MET A 547 -21.15 1.60 -27.90
C MET A 547 -20.74 3.06 -28.19
N PHE A 548 -20.23 3.35 -29.39
CA PHE A 548 -19.85 4.72 -29.77
C PHE A 548 -21.04 5.68 -29.92
N GLU A 549 -22.23 5.18 -30.22
CA GLU A 549 -23.49 5.96 -30.26
C GLU A 549 -24.12 6.17 -28.87
N HIS A 550 -23.64 5.52 -27.81
CA HIS A 550 -24.20 5.64 -26.46
C HIS A 550 -23.96 7.04 -25.87
N SER A 551 -24.87 7.54 -25.01
CA SER A 551 -24.74 8.91 -24.46
C SER A 551 -23.57 9.08 -23.48
N ASP A 552 -23.17 8.03 -22.77
CA ASP A 552 -22.15 8.08 -21.72
C ASP A 552 -20.71 8.15 -22.28
N PRO A 553 -19.84 9.04 -21.75
CA PRO A 553 -18.48 9.23 -22.26
C PRO A 553 -17.53 8.07 -21.94
N GLN A 554 -17.77 7.27 -20.90
CA GLN A 554 -16.92 6.13 -20.55
C GLN A 554 -17.15 4.97 -21.52
N ILE A 555 -18.42 4.71 -21.87
CA ILE A 555 -18.80 3.71 -22.88
C ILE A 555 -18.26 4.12 -24.26
N LYS A 556 -18.31 5.42 -24.62
CA LYS A 556 -17.66 5.92 -25.84
C LYS A 556 -16.14 5.75 -25.83
N ALA A 557 -15.46 5.95 -24.70
CA ALA A 557 -14.02 5.74 -24.59
C ALA A 557 -13.63 4.25 -24.73
N GLU A 558 -14.42 3.33 -24.15
CA GLU A 558 -14.20 1.89 -24.36
C GLU A 558 -14.48 1.48 -25.82
N ALA A 559 -15.44 2.11 -26.49
CA ALA A 559 -15.66 1.92 -27.93
C ALA A 559 -14.48 2.38 -28.78
N LEU A 560 -13.86 3.52 -28.46
CA LEU A 560 -12.63 4.00 -29.10
C LEU A 560 -11.47 3.02 -28.87
N SER A 561 -11.29 2.52 -27.65
CA SER A 561 -10.31 1.47 -27.31
C SER A 561 -10.52 0.21 -28.17
N CYS A 562 -11.77 -0.25 -28.32
CA CYS A 562 -12.10 -1.37 -29.20
C CYS A 562 -11.76 -1.07 -30.68
N TRP A 563 -12.04 0.14 -31.18
CA TRP A 563 -11.65 0.55 -32.54
C TRP A 563 -10.13 0.66 -32.73
N GLN A 564 -9.38 1.15 -31.73
CA GLN A 564 -7.91 1.19 -31.75
C GLN A 564 -7.32 -0.23 -31.79
N GLN A 565 -7.84 -1.17 -30.99
CA GLN A 565 -7.43 -2.57 -31.02
C GLN A 565 -7.78 -3.25 -32.36
N LEU A 566 -8.98 -3.01 -32.90
CA LEU A 566 -9.38 -3.51 -34.22
C LEU A 566 -8.49 -2.94 -35.33
N HIS A 567 -8.05 -1.68 -35.22
CA HIS A 567 -7.09 -1.08 -36.15
C HIS A 567 -5.69 -1.69 -35.99
N LEU A 568 -5.23 -1.95 -34.77
CA LEU A 568 -3.94 -2.58 -34.49
C LEU A 568 -3.87 -4.01 -35.06
N PHE A 569 -4.93 -4.81 -34.85
CA PHE A 569 -4.95 -6.21 -35.31
C PHE A 569 -5.37 -6.34 -36.78
N ALA A 570 -6.35 -5.56 -37.25
CA ALA A 570 -7.01 -5.74 -38.54
C ALA A 570 -7.23 -4.41 -39.32
N PRO A 571 -6.16 -3.63 -39.59
CA PRO A 571 -6.28 -2.24 -40.05
C PRO A 571 -7.06 -2.07 -41.36
N ARG A 572 -6.97 -3.05 -42.29
CA ARG A 572 -7.64 -3.04 -43.60
C ARG A 572 -9.17 -3.01 -43.53
N PHE A 573 -9.77 -3.27 -42.37
CA PHE A 573 -11.22 -3.38 -42.18
C PHE A 573 -11.80 -2.24 -41.33
N VAL A 574 -10.96 -1.36 -40.79
CA VAL A 574 -11.38 -0.18 -40.03
C VAL A 574 -11.44 1.03 -40.95
N GLN A 575 -12.55 1.77 -40.94
CA GLN A 575 -12.72 2.97 -41.78
C GLN A 575 -11.97 4.16 -41.18
N LEU A 576 -10.64 4.18 -41.37
CA LEU A 576 -9.73 5.11 -40.73
C LEU A 576 -10.12 6.58 -40.94
N ASP A 577 -10.57 6.98 -42.14
CA ASP A 577 -10.96 8.36 -42.44
C ASP A 577 -12.09 8.85 -41.52
N ARG A 578 -13.09 7.99 -41.27
CA ARG A 578 -14.19 8.27 -40.35
C ARG A 578 -13.74 8.23 -38.89
N LEU A 579 -12.90 7.26 -38.52
CA LEU A 579 -12.34 7.14 -37.18
C LEU A 579 -11.55 8.40 -36.79
N VAL A 580 -10.64 8.86 -37.66
CA VAL A 580 -9.85 10.08 -37.46
C VAL A 580 -10.75 11.31 -37.40
N THR A 581 -11.72 11.45 -38.31
CA THR A 581 -12.69 12.57 -38.28
C THR A 581 -13.47 12.61 -36.96
N ASN A 582 -13.95 11.45 -36.49
CA ASN A 582 -14.65 11.34 -35.21
C ASN A 582 -13.74 11.69 -34.03
N ILE A 583 -12.49 11.21 -34.00
CA ILE A 583 -11.51 11.55 -32.96
C ILE A 583 -11.22 13.05 -32.97
N CYS A 584 -11.03 13.69 -34.14
CA CYS A 584 -10.82 15.13 -34.25
C CYS A 584 -11.99 15.97 -33.69
N HIS A 585 -13.24 15.50 -33.82
CA HIS A 585 -14.39 16.12 -33.15
C HIS A 585 -14.37 15.89 -31.63
N LEU A 586 -13.93 14.71 -31.17
CA LEU A 586 -13.85 14.38 -29.74
C LEU A 586 -12.73 15.11 -28.99
N LEU A 587 -11.66 15.55 -29.67
CA LEU A 587 -10.65 16.44 -29.10
C LEU A 587 -11.23 17.77 -28.56
N GLN A 588 -12.43 18.17 -29.02
CA GLN A 588 -13.16 19.36 -28.55
C GLN A 588 -14.20 19.03 -27.45
N ASN A 589 -14.34 17.77 -27.04
CA ASN A 589 -15.34 17.34 -26.06
C ASN A 589 -14.95 17.76 -24.63
N PRO A 590 -15.88 18.20 -23.77
CA PRO A 590 -15.56 18.54 -22.38
C PRO A 590 -14.96 17.35 -21.60
N HIS A 591 -15.44 16.12 -21.81
CA HIS A 591 -14.99 14.95 -21.05
C HIS A 591 -13.57 14.54 -21.44
N LEU A 592 -12.64 14.57 -20.48
CA LEU A 592 -11.23 14.21 -20.71
C LEU A 592 -11.04 12.76 -21.17
N VAL A 593 -11.91 11.83 -20.75
CA VAL A 593 -11.93 10.42 -21.21
C VAL A 593 -11.95 10.27 -22.75
N LEU A 594 -12.50 11.27 -23.46
CA LEU A 594 -12.64 11.27 -24.92
C LEU A 594 -11.55 12.08 -25.64
N ARG A 595 -10.57 12.59 -24.88
CA ARG A 595 -9.42 13.38 -25.36
C ARG A 595 -8.07 12.70 -25.08
N LYS A 596 -8.09 11.56 -24.36
CA LYS A 596 -6.95 10.64 -24.19
C LYS A 596 -6.95 9.60 -25.33
#